data_AF-A0AA35S7L2-F1
#
_entry.id   AF-A0AA35S7L2-F1
#
_cell.length_a   1.000
_cell.length_b   1.000
_cell.length_c   1.000
_cell.angle_alpha   90.00
_cell.angle_beta   90.00
_cell.angle_gamma   90.00
#
_symmetry.space_group_name_H-M   'P 1'
#
loop_
_entity.id
_entity.type
_entity.pdbx_description
1 polymer ?
#
loop_
_entity_poly.entity_id
_entity_poly.type
_entity_poly.pdbx_seq_one_letter_code
_entity_poly.pdbx_strand_id
1 'polypeptide(L)'
;MASQGKEEAPDRACRDQNEACAETPSLQDAFRIFREKKRRELRERKARDQGREVERDEATLERLRNKFLQTALSYCGVPYARRYHEPDSPTHHAPLFLDCCGLVRRVLRDMKEELGFTVGPWNQAYQFDTLPVALSGPEEMRPGDLVFVSGTYFNEQRKQQRHGMVHVEIWLGDGEKTVGARWQKGRVEIHESYQFVSKSYHSMQYHFRSIDTWLNGICRRLELIAEPLNVSFSPIIL
;
A
#
# COMPACT_ATOMS: atom_id res chain seq x y z
N MET A 1 -2.52 -76.41 44.94
CA MET A 1 -2.53 -74.95 45.17
C MET A 1 -3.79 -74.38 44.52
N ALA A 2 -4.61 -73.68 45.33
CA ALA A 2 -5.64 -72.66 45.02
C ALA A 2 -6.61 -72.88 43.82
N SER A 3 -7.88 -73.22 44.05
CA SER A 3 -9.08 -72.33 44.24
C SER A 3 -9.77 -71.98 42.91
N GLN A 4 -10.91 -72.59 42.53
CA GLN A 4 -12.32 -72.28 42.88
C GLN A 4 -12.91 -70.97 42.29
N GLY A 5 -14.10 -71.11 41.67
CA GLY A 5 -15.09 -70.05 41.34
C GLY A 5 -15.44 -70.01 39.85
N LYS A 6 -16.56 -70.62 39.35
CA LYS A 6 -17.96 -70.09 39.24
C LYS A 6 -18.01 -68.69 38.59
N GLU A 7 -18.78 -68.45 37.52
CA GLU A 7 -20.22 -68.14 37.59
C GLU A 7 -20.92 -68.14 36.20
N GLU A 8 -22.25 -68.22 36.25
CA GLU A 8 -23.24 -68.36 35.16
C GLU A 8 -23.47 -67.11 34.28
N ALA A 9 -24.15 -67.32 33.15
CA ALA A 9 -24.66 -66.32 32.20
C ALA A 9 -25.62 -65.29 32.83
N PRO A 10 -25.88 -64.14 32.16
CA PRO A 10 -27.15 -64.09 31.43
C PRO A 10 -27.15 -63.28 30.12
N ASP A 11 -28.04 -63.75 29.26
CA ASP A 11 -28.82 -63.04 28.24
C ASP A 11 -29.06 -61.55 28.52
N ARG A 12 -28.76 -60.66 27.55
CA ARG A 12 -29.24 -59.26 27.54
C ARG A 12 -29.06 -58.58 26.19
N ALA A 13 -30.18 -58.56 25.47
CA ALA A 13 -30.81 -57.38 24.88
C ALA A 13 -30.05 -56.57 23.82
N CYS A 14 -30.69 -56.51 22.64
CA CYS A 14 -30.67 -55.38 21.72
C CYS A 14 -30.44 -54.04 22.43
N ARG A 15 -29.38 -53.33 22.05
CA ARG A 15 -29.20 -51.93 22.45
C ARG A 15 -28.74 -51.13 21.23
N ASP A 16 -29.73 -50.44 20.68
CA ASP A 16 -29.65 -49.16 19.98
C ASP A 16 -28.51 -48.96 18.99
N GLN A 17 -28.75 -49.39 17.75
CA GLN A 17 -28.18 -48.73 16.59
C GLN A 17 -28.78 -47.33 16.49
N ASN A 18 -28.08 -46.34 17.04
CA ASN A 18 -28.28 -44.94 16.68
C ASN A 18 -26.92 -44.21 16.74
N GLU A 19 -25.93 -44.78 16.04
CA GLU A 19 -24.83 -43.97 15.53
C GLU A 19 -25.41 -43.14 14.39
N ALA A 20 -25.81 -41.91 14.71
CA ALA A 20 -26.04 -40.89 13.71
C ALA A 20 -24.77 -40.79 12.87
N CYS A 21 -24.84 -41.30 11.63
CA CYS A 21 -23.83 -41.07 10.61
C CYS A 21 -23.60 -39.57 10.53
N ALA A 22 -22.53 -39.07 11.15
CA ALA A 22 -22.06 -37.72 10.91
C ALA A 22 -21.65 -37.70 9.44
N GLU A 23 -22.56 -37.23 8.58
CA GLU A 23 -22.33 -37.13 7.14
C GLU A 23 -21.02 -36.37 6.93
N THR A 24 -20.00 -37.09 6.46
CA THR A 24 -18.74 -36.47 6.10
C THR A 24 -19.06 -35.41 5.04
N PRO A 25 -18.76 -34.13 5.28
CA PRO A 25 -19.13 -33.07 4.37
C PRO A 25 -18.57 -33.39 2.99
N SER A 26 -19.38 -33.18 1.96
CA SER A 26 -18.96 -33.44 0.58
C SER A 26 -17.67 -32.67 0.27
N LEU A 27 -16.88 -33.15 -0.69
CA LEU A 27 -15.68 -32.45 -1.13
C LEU A 27 -15.99 -31.00 -1.58
N GLN A 28 -17.20 -30.77 -2.11
CA GLN A 28 -17.69 -29.45 -2.49
C GLN A 28 -17.95 -28.57 -1.26
N ASP A 29 -18.52 -29.13 -0.19
CA ASP A 29 -18.73 -28.44 1.09
C ASP A 29 -17.41 -28.10 1.77
N ALA A 30 -16.48 -29.06 1.83
CA ALA A 30 -15.14 -28.86 2.35
C ALA A 30 -14.41 -27.74 1.58
N PHE A 31 -14.53 -27.70 0.25
CA PHE A 31 -13.96 -26.65 -0.58
C PHE A 31 -14.62 -25.28 -0.36
N ARG A 32 -15.95 -25.23 -0.21
CA ARG A 32 -16.69 -23.99 0.12
C ARG A 32 -16.24 -23.43 1.47
N ILE A 33 -16.17 -24.27 2.49
CA ILE A 33 -15.69 -23.91 3.85
C ILE A 33 -14.25 -23.41 3.78
N PHE A 34 -13.36 -24.13 3.07
CA PHE A 34 -11.98 -23.70 2.89
C PHE A 34 -11.87 -22.33 2.21
N ARG A 35 -12.63 -22.11 1.13
CA ARG A 35 -12.65 -20.84 0.38
C ARG A 35 -13.19 -19.69 1.23
N GLU A 36 -14.20 -19.92 2.06
CA GLU A 36 -14.72 -18.91 2.99
C GLU A 36 -13.74 -18.61 4.13
N LYS A 37 -13.15 -19.64 4.72
CA LYS A 37 -12.07 -19.51 5.73
C LYS A 37 -10.91 -18.70 5.17
N LYS A 38 -10.43 -19.02 3.95
CA LYS A 38 -9.37 -18.26 3.28
C LYS A 38 -9.75 -16.82 2.98
N ARG A 39 -10.99 -16.56 2.56
CA ARG A 39 -11.49 -15.19 2.37
C ARG A 39 -11.54 -14.40 3.68
N ARG A 40 -11.97 -15.02 4.78
CA ARG A 40 -11.99 -14.40 6.11
C ARG A 40 -10.59 -14.12 6.62
N GLU A 41 -9.68 -15.10 6.57
CA GLU A 41 -8.26 -14.92 6.92
C GLU A 41 -7.62 -13.76 6.14
N LEU A 42 -7.92 -13.66 4.84
CA LEU A 42 -7.43 -12.56 4.00
C LEU A 42 -8.02 -11.20 4.40
N ARG A 43 -9.30 -11.14 4.77
CA ARG A 43 -9.96 -9.92 5.26
C ARG A 43 -9.40 -9.47 6.61
N GLU A 44 -9.24 -10.40 7.54
CA GLU A 44 -8.67 -10.12 8.87
C GLU A 44 -7.22 -9.65 8.78
N ARG A 45 -6.43 -10.28 7.90
CA ARG A 45 -5.06 -9.86 7.64
C ARG A 45 -5.02 -8.48 6.99
N LYS A 46 -5.86 -8.20 5.99
CA LYS A 46 -5.99 -6.85 5.41
C LYS A 46 -6.37 -5.80 6.45
N ALA A 47 -7.30 -6.11 7.36
CA ALA A 47 -7.70 -5.19 8.42
C ALA A 47 -6.56 -4.92 9.42
N ARG A 48 -5.71 -5.91 9.71
CA ARG A 48 -4.49 -5.73 10.53
C ARG A 48 -3.41 -4.92 9.78
N ASP A 49 -3.20 -5.22 8.50
CA ASP A 49 -2.11 -4.65 7.69
C ASP A 49 -2.40 -3.21 7.21
N GLN A 50 -3.65 -2.74 7.30
CA GLN A 50 -4.07 -1.37 6.91
C GLN A 50 -3.68 -0.28 7.91
N GLY A 51 -3.08 -0.67 9.03
CA GLY A 51 -2.64 0.23 10.07
C GLY A 51 -3.78 0.79 10.91
N ARG A 52 -3.47 1.08 12.18
CA ARG A 52 -4.35 1.80 13.09
C ARG A 52 -3.82 3.20 13.21
N GLU A 53 -4.74 4.15 13.27
CA GLU A 53 -4.38 5.52 13.61
C GLU A 53 -3.74 5.50 15.00
N VAL A 54 -2.52 6.01 15.08
CA VAL A 54 -1.78 6.15 16.32
C VAL A 54 -1.42 7.61 16.43
N GLU A 55 -1.97 8.26 17.45
CA GLU A 55 -1.58 9.61 17.83
C GLU A 55 -0.10 9.58 18.26
N ARG A 56 0.71 10.41 17.60
CA ARG A 56 2.16 10.51 17.82
C ARG A 56 2.49 11.95 18.15
N ASP A 57 3.44 12.15 19.05
CA ASP A 57 4.00 13.47 19.30
C ASP A 57 4.79 14.00 18.08
N GLU A 58 4.94 15.32 18.00
CA GLU A 58 5.63 15.97 16.87
C GLU A 58 7.08 15.49 16.72
N ALA A 59 7.77 15.22 17.83
CA ALA A 59 9.15 14.73 17.79
C ALA A 59 9.24 13.34 17.13
N THR A 60 8.25 12.47 17.36
CA THR A 60 8.15 11.16 16.74
C THR A 60 7.78 11.29 15.27
N LEU A 61 6.85 12.16 14.91
CA LEU A 61 6.49 12.43 13.51
C LEU A 61 7.71 12.93 12.73
N GLU A 62 8.44 13.90 13.27
CA GLU A 62 9.65 14.47 12.65
C GLU A 62 10.75 13.41 12.53
N ARG A 63 10.95 12.56 13.54
CA ARG A 63 11.89 11.43 13.46
C ARG A 63 11.52 10.45 12.34
N LEU A 64 10.24 10.10 12.22
CA LEU A 64 9.76 9.17 11.18
C LEU A 64 9.89 9.79 9.78
N ARG A 65 9.55 11.06 9.63
CA ARG A 65 9.73 11.85 8.41
C ARG A 65 11.18 11.88 7.95
N ASN A 66 12.10 12.19 8.85
CA ASN A 66 13.53 12.15 8.58
C ASN A 66 14.00 10.74 8.20
N LYS A 67 13.53 9.70 8.90
CA LYS A 67 13.85 8.32 8.54
C LYS A 67 13.34 7.94 7.15
N PHE A 68 12.13 8.38 6.78
CA PHE A 68 11.57 8.17 5.45
C PHE A 68 12.47 8.78 4.37
N LEU A 69 12.88 10.03 4.57
CA LEU A 69 13.77 10.74 3.64
C LEU A 69 15.14 10.06 3.53
N GLN A 70 15.78 9.74 4.65
CA GLN A 70 17.10 9.08 4.66
C GLN A 70 17.05 7.69 4.02
N THR A 71 15.96 6.94 4.26
CA THR A 71 15.76 5.63 3.62
C THR A 71 15.62 5.81 2.11
N ALA A 72 14.89 6.81 1.63
CA ALA A 72 14.79 7.12 0.20
C ALA A 72 16.15 7.48 -0.41
N LEU A 73 16.94 8.33 0.26
CA LEU A 73 18.27 8.75 -0.18
C LEU A 73 19.26 7.57 -0.25
N SER A 74 19.11 6.56 0.61
CA SER A 74 19.95 5.35 0.55
C SER A 74 19.80 4.54 -0.74
N TYR A 75 18.71 4.77 -1.49
CA TYR A 75 18.46 4.14 -2.79
C TYR A 75 19.01 4.91 -3.99
N CYS A 76 19.63 6.08 -3.79
CA CYS A 76 20.30 6.81 -4.86
C CYS A 76 21.29 5.90 -5.61
N GLY A 77 21.24 5.95 -6.94
CA GLY A 77 22.05 5.12 -7.84
C GLY A 77 21.41 3.80 -8.26
N VAL A 78 20.30 3.37 -7.63
CA VAL A 78 19.58 2.15 -8.04
C VAL A 78 18.92 2.35 -9.41
N PRO A 79 19.11 1.42 -10.37
CA PRO A 79 18.60 1.59 -11.74
C PRO A 79 17.08 1.52 -11.85
N TYR A 80 16.56 2.21 -12.86
CA TYR A 80 15.14 2.22 -13.19
C TYR A 80 14.74 0.93 -13.92
N ALA A 81 13.76 0.20 -13.38
CA ALA A 81 13.08 -0.98 -13.96
C ALA A 81 13.87 -1.79 -15.01
N ARG A 82 14.25 -3.03 -14.64
CA ARG A 82 15.09 -3.94 -15.44
C ARG A 82 14.80 -3.99 -16.95
N ARG A 83 13.53 -3.95 -17.36
CA ARG A 83 13.10 -4.03 -18.77
C ARG A 83 13.69 -2.95 -19.70
N TYR A 84 14.26 -1.88 -19.15
CA TYR A 84 14.89 -0.82 -19.93
C TYR A 84 16.41 -0.98 -20.06
N HIS A 85 17.01 -1.97 -19.41
CA HIS A 85 18.44 -2.23 -19.46
C HIS A 85 18.71 -3.44 -20.35
N GLU A 86 19.55 -3.26 -21.36
CA GLU A 86 19.96 -4.32 -22.28
C GLU A 86 20.82 -5.37 -21.55
N PRO A 87 20.80 -6.66 -21.96
CA PRO A 87 21.51 -7.73 -21.25
C PRO A 87 23.01 -7.49 -21.02
N ASP A 88 23.64 -6.74 -21.91
CA ASP A 88 25.06 -6.36 -21.90
C ASP A 88 25.35 -5.10 -21.05
N SER A 89 24.33 -4.42 -20.54
CA SER A 89 24.51 -3.19 -19.77
C SER A 89 25.09 -3.49 -18.37
N PRO A 90 25.98 -2.63 -17.83
CA PRO A 90 26.54 -2.83 -16.48
C PRO A 90 25.50 -2.93 -15.37
N THR A 91 24.30 -2.40 -15.62
CA THR A 91 23.19 -2.33 -14.67
C THR A 91 22.14 -3.41 -14.86
N HIS A 92 22.19 -4.21 -15.92
CA HIS A 92 21.18 -5.24 -16.20
C HIS A 92 21.15 -6.35 -15.13
N HIS A 93 22.30 -6.61 -14.52
CA HIS A 93 22.46 -7.56 -13.42
C HIS A 93 22.39 -6.90 -12.04
N ALA A 94 21.91 -5.67 -11.95
CA ALA A 94 21.73 -5.01 -10.65
C ALA A 94 20.79 -5.83 -9.75
N PRO A 95 21.07 -5.90 -8.43
CA PRO A 95 20.28 -6.72 -7.50
C PRO A 95 18.87 -6.16 -7.26
N LEU A 96 18.66 -4.88 -7.57
CA LEU A 96 17.43 -4.17 -7.34
C LEU A 96 17.19 -3.16 -8.47
N PHE A 97 15.92 -2.99 -8.83
CA PHE A 97 15.45 -1.97 -9.74
C PHE A 97 14.23 -1.29 -9.14
N LEU A 98 14.18 0.04 -9.22
CA LEU A 98 13.10 0.83 -8.65
C LEU A 98 12.56 1.80 -9.71
N ASP A 99 11.28 1.69 -10.02
CA ASP A 99 10.54 2.77 -10.69
C ASP A 99 10.06 3.80 -9.66
N CYS A 100 9.37 4.85 -10.11
CA CYS A 100 8.96 5.97 -9.25
C CYS A 100 8.10 5.52 -8.06
N CYS A 101 7.02 4.78 -8.30
CA CYS A 101 6.19 4.25 -7.24
C CYS A 101 6.88 3.11 -6.46
N GLY A 102 7.80 2.38 -7.11
CA GLY A 102 8.59 1.31 -6.54
C GLY A 102 9.56 1.80 -5.48
N LEU A 103 10.19 2.96 -5.69
CA LEU A 103 11.02 3.64 -4.69
C LEU A 103 10.21 3.92 -3.41
N VAL A 104 9.11 4.66 -3.54
CA VAL A 104 8.23 5.00 -2.40
C VAL A 104 7.74 3.73 -1.71
N ARG A 105 7.30 2.72 -2.48
CA ARG A 105 6.84 1.45 -1.93
C ARG A 105 7.95 0.71 -1.19
N ARG A 106 9.19 0.78 -1.67
CA ARG A 106 10.33 0.12 -1.02
C ARG A 106 10.63 0.78 0.32
N VAL A 107 10.71 2.11 0.36
CA VAL A 107 10.89 2.89 1.58
C VAL A 107 9.83 2.54 2.63
N LEU A 108 8.55 2.56 2.24
CA LEU A 108 7.44 2.21 3.15
C LEU A 108 7.52 0.77 3.68
N ARG A 109 8.01 -0.18 2.87
CA ARG A 109 8.18 -1.58 3.30
C ARG A 109 9.33 -1.75 4.27
N ASP A 110 10.42 -1.03 4.06
CA ASP A 110 11.57 -1.05 4.97
C ASP A 110 11.22 -0.42 6.33
N MET A 111 10.26 0.51 6.34
CA MET A 111 9.76 1.19 7.55
C MET A 111 8.47 0.59 8.14
N LYS A 112 8.08 -0.63 7.73
CA LYS A 112 6.77 -1.21 8.08
C LYS A 112 6.54 -1.35 9.59
N GLU A 113 7.59 -1.63 10.36
CA GLU A 113 7.50 -1.84 11.80
C GLU A 113 7.25 -0.51 12.53
N GLU A 114 7.91 0.56 12.07
CA GLU A 114 7.81 1.90 12.65
C GLU A 114 6.51 2.60 12.26
N LEU A 115 6.05 2.36 11.04
CA LEU A 115 4.79 2.90 10.52
C LEU A 115 3.59 2.12 11.03
N GLY A 116 3.74 0.83 11.33
CA GLY A 116 2.66 -0.02 11.85
C GLY A 116 1.68 -0.50 10.77
N PHE A 117 2.09 -0.47 9.50
CA PHE A 117 1.32 -0.98 8.36
C PHE A 117 2.22 -1.57 7.28
N THR A 118 1.62 -2.35 6.38
CA THR A 118 2.30 -2.82 5.17
C THR A 118 1.63 -2.26 3.93
N VAL A 119 2.37 -1.46 3.16
CA VAL A 119 1.86 -0.89 1.91
C VAL A 119 1.55 -1.99 0.87
N GLY A 120 0.41 -1.84 0.19
CA GLY A 120 0.01 -2.74 -0.88
C GLY A 120 0.95 -2.73 -2.10
N PRO A 121 0.85 -3.72 -3.00
CA PRO A 121 1.72 -3.84 -4.19
C PRO A 121 1.33 -2.90 -5.34
N TRP A 122 0.36 -2.01 -5.14
CA TRP A 122 -0.23 -1.17 -6.17
C TRP A 122 0.65 0.03 -6.55
N ASN A 123 0.22 0.78 -7.56
CA ASN A 123 0.98 1.84 -8.23
C ASN A 123 0.87 3.22 -7.53
N GLN A 124 1.41 4.26 -8.17
CA GLN A 124 1.35 5.65 -7.69
C GLN A 124 -0.09 6.16 -7.46
N ALA A 125 -1.08 5.70 -8.22
CA ALA A 125 -2.47 6.12 -7.99
C ALA A 125 -3.00 5.59 -6.65
N TYR A 126 -2.61 4.38 -6.26
CA TYR A 126 -2.91 3.85 -4.93
C TYR A 126 -2.18 4.61 -3.83
N GLN A 127 -0.91 5.00 -4.04
CA GLN A 127 -0.18 5.79 -3.05
C GLN A 127 -0.87 7.15 -2.83
N PHE A 128 -1.24 7.81 -3.92
CA PHE A 128 -2.02 9.05 -3.89
C PHE A 128 -3.34 8.91 -3.12
N ASP A 129 -4.09 7.85 -3.41
CA ASP A 129 -5.35 7.52 -2.74
C ASP A 129 -5.23 7.33 -1.21
N THR A 130 -4.04 6.99 -0.71
CA THR A 130 -3.79 6.78 0.72
C THR A 130 -3.27 8.03 1.43
N LEU A 131 -3.14 9.15 0.73
CA LEU A 131 -2.67 10.44 1.26
C LEU A 131 -3.72 11.53 0.99
N PRO A 132 -4.78 11.62 1.82
CA PRO A 132 -5.86 12.57 1.58
C PRO A 132 -5.48 14.03 1.82
N VAL A 133 -4.43 14.30 2.61
CA VAL A 133 -3.99 15.65 2.95
C VAL A 133 -3.38 16.30 1.71
N ALA A 134 -4.17 17.14 1.05
CA ALA A 134 -3.74 17.97 -0.08
C ALA A 134 -3.01 19.20 0.44
N LEU A 135 -1.91 19.55 -0.20
CA LEU A 135 -1.20 20.81 0.04
C LEU A 135 -1.44 21.74 -1.15
N SER A 136 -1.56 23.04 -0.87
CA SER A 136 -1.91 24.07 -1.86
C SER A 136 -0.78 24.30 -2.87
N GLY A 137 0.47 24.14 -2.44
CA GLY A 137 1.64 24.43 -3.25
C GLY A 137 2.97 24.03 -2.59
N PRO A 138 4.10 24.28 -3.27
CA PRO A 138 5.45 23.96 -2.77
C PRO A 138 5.79 24.60 -1.42
N GLU A 139 5.19 25.74 -1.09
CA GLU A 139 5.41 26.50 0.15
C GLU A 139 4.91 25.76 1.41
N GLU A 140 3.95 24.85 1.26
CA GLU A 140 3.43 24.02 2.36
C GLU A 140 4.15 22.67 2.49
N MET A 141 5.01 22.33 1.53
CA MET A 141 5.68 21.03 1.48
C MET A 141 6.77 20.91 2.56
N ARG A 142 6.74 19.81 3.31
CA ARG A 142 7.80 19.41 4.24
C ARG A 142 8.74 18.38 3.59
N PRO A 143 10.01 18.29 4.03
CA PRO A 143 10.89 17.20 3.64
C PRO A 143 10.21 15.84 3.82
N GLY A 144 10.25 14.98 2.81
CA GLY A 144 9.59 13.67 2.80
C GLY A 144 8.17 13.66 2.24
N ASP A 145 7.51 14.80 2.05
CA ASP A 145 6.21 14.86 1.37
C ASP A 145 6.32 14.44 -0.09
N LEU A 146 5.19 14.12 -0.73
CA LEU A 146 5.18 13.59 -2.08
C LEU A 146 4.63 14.59 -3.09
N VAL A 147 5.35 14.73 -4.20
CA VAL A 147 4.84 15.32 -5.43
C VAL A 147 4.33 14.21 -6.32
N PHE A 148 3.06 14.27 -6.68
CA PHE A 148 2.43 13.38 -7.64
C PHE A 148 2.22 14.13 -8.95
N VAL A 149 2.38 13.44 -10.08
CA VAL A 149 2.15 14.02 -11.40
C VAL A 149 1.04 13.27 -12.10
N SER A 150 -0.01 13.98 -12.49
CA SER A 150 -0.98 13.48 -13.47
C SER A 150 -0.63 13.96 -14.87
N GLY A 151 -0.93 13.15 -15.88
CA GLY A 151 -0.69 13.51 -17.28
C GLY A 151 -1.30 12.51 -18.25
N THR A 152 -1.12 12.79 -19.53
CA THR A 152 -1.59 11.94 -20.63
C THR A 152 -0.40 11.33 -21.34
N TYR A 153 -0.36 10.00 -21.48
CA TYR A 153 0.72 9.33 -22.20
C TYR A 153 0.68 9.69 -23.69
N PHE A 154 1.85 9.94 -24.29
CA PHE A 154 1.95 10.14 -25.74
C PHE A 154 1.54 8.89 -26.53
N ASN A 155 1.76 7.71 -25.95
CA ASN A 155 1.31 6.45 -26.53
C ASN A 155 -0.10 6.12 -26.04
N GLU A 156 -1.09 6.29 -26.91
CA GLU A 156 -2.52 6.05 -26.63
C GLU A 156 -2.86 4.60 -26.30
N GLN A 157 -2.00 3.64 -26.68
CA GLN A 157 -2.18 2.23 -26.32
C GLN A 157 -1.82 1.96 -24.84
N ARG A 158 -1.15 2.90 -24.16
CA ARG A 158 -0.86 2.79 -22.73
C ARG A 158 -2.16 2.94 -21.95
N LYS A 159 -2.47 1.92 -21.15
CA LYS A 159 -3.60 2.00 -20.20
C LYS A 159 -3.44 3.21 -19.28
N GLN A 160 -4.43 4.11 -19.35
CA GLN A 160 -4.51 5.25 -18.44
C GLN A 160 -4.66 4.75 -17.00
N GLN A 161 -3.87 5.35 -16.11
CA GLN A 161 -3.96 5.05 -14.68
C GLN A 161 -5.11 5.87 -14.07
N ARG A 162 -5.61 5.41 -12.92
CA ARG A 162 -6.62 6.18 -12.17
C ARG A 162 -6.07 7.58 -11.85
N HIS A 163 -6.93 8.60 -11.92
CA HIS A 163 -6.57 10.01 -11.78
C HIS A 163 -5.56 10.52 -12.83
N GLY A 164 -5.32 9.76 -13.91
CA GLY A 164 -4.25 10.06 -14.86
C GLY A 164 -2.87 10.05 -14.20
N MET A 165 -2.69 9.34 -13.08
CA MET A 165 -1.48 9.44 -12.27
C MET A 165 -0.30 8.71 -12.94
N VAL A 166 0.72 9.46 -13.36
CA VAL A 166 1.83 8.95 -14.17
C VAL A 166 3.15 8.86 -13.41
N HIS A 167 3.35 9.67 -12.37
CA HIS A 167 4.64 9.76 -11.67
C HIS A 167 4.49 10.20 -10.21
N VAL A 168 5.52 9.94 -9.41
CA VAL A 168 5.63 10.38 -8.00
C VAL A 168 7.10 10.58 -7.63
N GLU A 169 7.38 11.63 -6.86
CA GLU A 169 8.71 11.94 -6.30
C GLU A 169 8.60 12.37 -4.84
N ILE A 170 9.71 12.23 -4.10
CA ILE A 170 9.80 12.60 -2.69
C ILE A 170 10.47 13.97 -2.60
N TRP A 171 9.84 14.90 -1.89
CA TRP A 171 10.33 16.25 -1.65
C TRP A 171 11.52 16.25 -0.70
N LEU A 172 12.61 16.95 -1.05
CA LEU A 172 13.79 17.02 -0.19
C LEU A 172 13.71 18.15 0.85
N GLY A 173 12.94 19.21 0.57
CA GLY A 173 12.90 20.41 1.41
C GLY A 173 14.11 21.32 1.30
N ASP A 174 15.00 21.07 0.34
CA ASP A 174 16.06 22.00 -0.10
C ASP A 174 15.61 22.67 -1.41
N GLY A 175 14.88 23.78 -1.29
CA GLY A 175 14.24 24.44 -2.43
C GLY A 175 13.20 23.55 -3.11
N GLU A 176 13.26 23.45 -4.44
CA GLU A 176 12.35 22.63 -5.25
C GLU A 176 12.84 21.19 -5.46
N LYS A 177 13.92 20.79 -4.78
CA LYS A 177 14.59 19.53 -5.04
C LYS A 177 13.74 18.33 -4.64
N THR A 178 13.87 17.28 -5.42
CA THR A 178 13.17 16.01 -5.22
C THR A 178 14.12 14.84 -5.40
N VAL A 179 13.83 13.71 -4.76
CA VAL A 179 14.46 12.42 -5.05
C VAL A 179 13.46 11.49 -5.70
N GLY A 180 13.86 10.89 -6.82
CA GLY A 180 12.95 10.08 -7.62
C GLY A 180 13.63 9.31 -8.73
N ALA A 181 12.94 8.28 -9.22
CA ALA A 181 13.35 7.50 -10.37
C ALA A 181 12.57 8.02 -11.60
N ARG A 182 13.12 9.02 -12.29
CA ARG A 182 12.36 9.88 -13.22
C ARG A 182 12.29 9.37 -14.67
N TRP A 183 13.37 8.79 -15.17
CA TRP A 183 13.50 8.44 -16.59
C TRP A 183 13.75 6.95 -16.81
N GLN A 184 13.28 6.44 -17.95
CA GLN A 184 13.67 5.13 -18.46
C GLN A 184 15.20 5.10 -18.64
N LYS A 185 15.84 3.98 -18.28
CA LYS A 185 17.32 3.83 -18.26
C LYS A 185 18.06 4.73 -17.26
N GLY A 186 17.33 5.56 -16.51
CA GLY A 186 17.88 6.37 -15.43
C GLY A 186 18.12 5.57 -14.16
N ARG A 187 18.39 6.29 -13.07
CA ARG A 187 18.56 5.76 -11.72
C ARG A 187 17.73 6.60 -10.75
N VAL A 188 17.57 6.12 -9.52
CA VAL A 188 17.12 6.97 -8.42
C VAL A 188 18.18 8.05 -8.21
N GLU A 189 17.79 9.31 -8.29
CA GLU A 189 18.70 10.44 -8.17
C GLU A 189 17.97 11.66 -7.58
N ILE A 190 18.77 12.64 -7.15
CA ILE A 190 18.28 13.95 -6.73
C ILE A 190 18.13 14.81 -7.98
N HIS A 191 17.00 15.51 -8.08
CA HIS A 191 16.67 16.44 -9.14
C HIS A 191 16.57 17.85 -8.59
N GLU A 192 17.06 18.83 -9.34
CA GLU A 192 17.10 20.25 -8.92
C GLU A 192 15.71 20.87 -8.75
N SER A 193 14.71 20.37 -9.48
CA SER A 193 13.31 20.81 -9.37
C SER A 193 12.37 19.63 -9.56
N TYR A 194 11.21 19.68 -8.90
CA TYR A 194 10.05 18.82 -9.15
C TYR A 194 9.44 19.04 -10.54
N GLN A 195 9.71 20.20 -11.15
CA GLN A 195 9.24 20.53 -12.48
C GLN A 195 10.18 19.94 -13.53
N PHE A 196 9.62 19.22 -14.50
CA PHE A 196 10.38 18.69 -15.62
C PHE A 196 9.49 18.46 -16.83
N VAL A 197 10.14 18.21 -17.98
CA VAL A 197 9.45 17.80 -19.21
C VAL A 197 9.65 16.30 -19.41
N SER A 198 8.55 15.55 -19.41
CA SER A 198 8.58 14.11 -19.67
C SER A 198 8.61 13.78 -21.15
N LYS A 199 9.36 12.74 -21.53
CA LYS A 199 9.34 12.14 -22.87
C LYS A 199 8.22 11.11 -23.05
N SER A 200 7.54 10.72 -21.97
CA SER A 200 6.53 9.64 -21.98
C SER A 200 5.09 10.13 -21.86
N TYR A 201 4.88 11.36 -21.38
CA TYR A 201 3.56 11.95 -21.19
C TYR A 201 3.61 13.47 -21.27
N HIS A 202 2.47 14.09 -21.52
CA HIS A 202 2.26 15.55 -21.60
C HIS A 202 1.12 15.99 -20.69
N SER A 203 0.77 17.29 -20.76
CA SER A 203 -0.31 17.91 -19.96
C SER A 203 -0.15 17.64 -18.47
N MET A 204 1.07 17.86 -17.97
CA MET A 204 1.46 17.55 -16.60
C MET A 204 0.77 18.51 -15.63
N GLN A 205 0.20 17.96 -14.56
CA GLN A 205 -0.28 18.70 -13.39
C GLN A 205 0.33 18.09 -12.14
N TYR A 206 0.75 18.94 -11.22
CA TYR A 206 1.42 18.55 -9.98
C TYR A 206 0.43 18.55 -8.82
N HIS A 207 0.51 17.53 -7.98
CA HIS A 207 -0.34 17.35 -6.81
C HIS A 207 0.54 17.12 -5.59
N PHE A 208 0.46 18.03 -4.63
CA PHE A 208 1.27 18.04 -3.42
C PHE A 208 0.53 17.31 -2.29
N ARG A 209 1.19 16.32 -1.65
CA ARG A 209 0.57 15.47 -0.63
C ARG A 209 1.48 15.30 0.59
N SER A 210 0.94 15.60 1.76
CA SER A 210 1.62 15.33 3.02
C SER A 210 1.64 13.82 3.31
N ILE A 211 2.78 13.31 3.78
CA ILE A 211 2.90 11.92 4.26
C ILE A 211 2.42 11.73 5.71
N ASP A 212 1.92 12.76 6.39
CA ASP A 212 1.53 12.69 7.81
C ASP A 212 0.50 11.59 8.08
N THR A 213 -0.38 11.29 7.12
CA THR A 213 -1.32 10.16 7.21
C THR A 213 -0.57 8.82 7.39
N TRP A 214 0.51 8.61 6.63
CA TRP A 214 1.36 7.43 6.78
C TRP A 214 2.19 7.50 8.08
N LEU A 215 2.70 8.67 8.45
CA LEU A 215 3.45 8.82 9.69
C LEU A 215 2.58 8.49 10.91
N ASN A 216 1.27 8.76 10.85
CA ASN A 216 0.25 8.35 11.82
C ASN A 216 -0.22 6.89 11.71
N GLY A 217 0.43 6.11 10.85
CA GLY A 217 0.22 4.68 10.74
C GLY A 217 -1.03 4.29 9.96
N ILE A 218 -1.57 5.18 9.12
CA ILE A 218 -2.75 4.92 8.31
C ILE A 218 -2.33 4.67 6.86
N CYS A 219 -2.65 3.50 6.31
CA CYS A 219 -2.42 3.20 4.89
C CYS A 219 -3.67 2.60 4.25
N ARG A 220 -4.71 3.43 4.16
CA ARG A 220 -5.99 3.09 3.52
C ARG A 220 -6.55 4.30 2.81
N ARG A 221 -7.42 4.06 1.83
CA ARG A 221 -8.29 5.14 1.30
C ARG A 221 -9.14 5.62 2.45
N LEU A 222 -8.92 6.85 2.89
CA LEU A 222 -9.84 7.53 3.76
C LEU A 222 -10.98 7.98 2.85
N GLU A 223 -12.17 7.40 3.06
CA GLU A 223 -13.39 7.94 2.46
C GLU A 223 -13.48 9.37 2.98
N LEU A 224 -13.30 10.35 2.09
CA LEU A 224 -13.61 11.73 2.39
C LEU A 224 -15.07 11.71 2.83
N ILE A 225 -15.32 11.88 4.12
CA ILE A 225 -16.63 12.22 4.62
C ILE A 225 -16.88 13.58 3.98
N ALA A 226 -17.64 13.60 2.89
CA ALA A 226 -18.15 14.83 2.33
C ALA A 226 -19.02 15.42 3.44
N GLU A 227 -18.51 16.41 4.17
CA GLU A 227 -19.38 17.22 5.00
C GLU A 227 -20.45 17.80 4.08
N PRO A 228 -21.75 17.57 4.35
CA PRO A 228 -22.79 18.17 3.54
C PRO A 228 -22.64 19.69 3.68
N LEU A 229 -22.32 20.35 2.56
CA LEU A 229 -22.39 21.80 2.43
C LEU A 229 -23.80 22.23 2.84
N ASN A 230 -23.91 22.69 4.08
CA ASN A 230 -25.14 23.26 4.62
C ASN A 230 -25.26 24.68 4.04
N VAL A 231 -25.60 24.78 2.76
CA VAL A 231 -25.88 26.06 2.11
C VAL A 231 -27.29 26.44 2.54
N SER A 232 -27.39 27.20 3.64
CA SER A 232 -28.60 27.92 3.99
C SER A 232 -28.89 28.95 2.89
N PHE A 233 -29.88 28.67 2.05
CA PHE A 233 -30.46 29.67 1.15
C PHE A 233 -31.38 30.58 1.98
N SER A 234 -30.93 31.80 2.23
CA SER A 234 -31.82 32.87 2.67
C SER A 234 -32.73 33.27 1.49
N PRO A 235 -34.06 33.26 1.64
CA PRO A 235 -34.95 33.73 0.58
C PRO A 235 -34.83 35.25 0.45
N ILE A 236 -34.48 35.71 -0.75
CA ILE A 236 -34.62 37.11 -1.16
C ILE A 236 -36.13 37.39 -1.23
N ILE A 237 -36.63 38.21 -0.32
CA ILE A 237 -37.97 38.79 -0.41
C ILE A 237 -37.89 39.97 -1.39
N LEU A 238 -38.66 39.89 -2.48
CA LEU A 238 -38.93 40.97 -3.43
C LEU A 238 -39.77 42.08 -2.80
#